data_AF-A0A2J8S492-F1
#
_entry.id   AF-A0A2J8S492-F1
#
_cell.length_a   1.000
_cell.length_b   1.000
_cell.length_c   1.000
_cell.angle_alpha   90.00
_cell.angle_beta   90.00
_cell.angle_gamma   90.00
#
_symmetry.space_group_name_H-M   'P 1'
#
loop_
_entity.id
_entity.type
_entity.pdbx_description
1 polymer ?
#
loop_
_entity_poly.entity_id
_entity_poly.type
_entity_poly.pdbx_seq_one_letter_code
_entity_poly.pdbx_strand_id
1 'polypeptide(L)'
;EKCLLAKDMLDITTLLDSLEQGMRMLATRELISRKLNLGQYKGPIQYMVWREMQDTLCPGLSPLTLDPKTAHPNLVLSKSQTSVWHGDIKKVMPDDPERFDSSVAVLGSRGFTSGKWYWEVEVAKKTKWT
;
A
#
# COMPACT_ATOMS: atom_id res chain seq x y z
N GLU A 1 13.23 -14.24 -35.05
CA GLU A 1 13.98 -14.82 -33.92
C GLU A 1 14.96 -13.88 -33.22
N LYS A 2 15.78 -13.07 -33.93
CA LYS A 2 16.78 -12.18 -33.28
C LYS A 2 16.23 -11.07 -32.36
N CYS A 3 14.98 -10.63 -32.55
CA CYS A 3 14.38 -9.53 -31.79
C CYS A 3 13.77 -9.97 -30.43
N LEU A 4 13.43 -11.26 -30.28
CA LEU A 4 12.91 -11.82 -29.04
C LEU A 4 14.04 -12.03 -28.02
N LEU A 5 15.16 -12.61 -28.47
CA LEU A 5 16.37 -12.78 -27.65
C LEU A 5 16.94 -11.46 -27.09
N ALA A 6 16.83 -10.36 -27.83
CA ALA A 6 17.30 -9.05 -27.37
C ALA A 6 16.40 -8.42 -26.30
N LYS A 7 15.08 -8.68 -26.35
CA LYS A 7 14.14 -8.27 -25.29
C LYS A 7 14.33 -9.11 -24.04
N ASP A 8 14.43 -10.43 -24.19
CA ASP A 8 14.64 -11.35 -23.06
C ASP A 8 15.95 -11.05 -22.31
N MET A 9 17.01 -10.68 -23.04
CA MET A 9 18.31 -10.32 -22.46
C MET A 9 18.25 -8.97 -21.71
N LEU A 10 17.48 -8.00 -22.22
CA LEU A 10 17.26 -6.71 -21.56
C LEU A 10 16.49 -6.88 -20.24
N ASP A 11 15.48 -7.74 -20.23
CA ASP A 11 14.69 -8.07 -19.03
C ASP A 11 15.53 -8.76 -17.96
N ILE A 12 16.45 -9.64 -18.34
CA ILE A 12 17.36 -10.29 -17.38
C ILE A 12 18.36 -9.27 -16.80
N THR A 13 18.96 -8.41 -17.63
CA THR A 13 19.92 -7.41 -17.15
C THR A 13 19.28 -6.40 -16.20
N THR A 14 18.05 -5.98 -16.49
CA THR A 14 17.29 -5.05 -15.64
C THR A 14 16.83 -5.71 -14.34
N LEU A 15 16.49 -7.00 -14.37
CA LEU A 15 16.22 -7.79 -13.16
C LEU A 15 17.47 -7.99 -12.31
N LEU A 16 18.62 -8.26 -12.92
CA LEU A 16 19.89 -8.42 -12.22
C LEU A 16 20.35 -7.11 -11.57
N ASP A 17 20.25 -5.98 -12.28
CA ASP A 17 20.57 -4.66 -11.74
C ASP A 17 19.64 -4.30 -10.56
N SER A 18 18.34 -4.57 -10.70
CA SER A 18 17.35 -4.33 -9.65
C SER A 18 17.61 -5.21 -8.42
N LEU A 19 18.02 -6.47 -8.62
CA LEU A 19 18.38 -7.39 -7.54
C LEU A 19 19.68 -6.95 -6.87
N GLU A 20 20.67 -6.48 -7.63
CA GLU A 20 21.93 -5.96 -7.10
C GLU A 20 21.73 -4.67 -6.31
N GLN A 21 20.89 -3.74 -6.79
CA GLN A 21 20.49 -2.55 -6.02
C GLN A 21 19.72 -2.92 -4.75
N GLY A 22 18.81 -3.90 -4.81
CA GLY A 22 18.13 -4.43 -3.63
C GLY A 22 19.09 -5.06 -2.61
N MET A 23 20.09 -5.81 -3.08
CA MET A 23 21.10 -6.44 -2.23
C MET A 23 22.11 -5.43 -1.64
N ARG A 24 22.51 -4.39 -2.40
CA ARG A 24 23.37 -3.31 -1.89
C ARG A 24 22.68 -2.50 -0.79
N MET A 25 21.35 -2.31 -0.89
CA MET A 25 20.52 -1.69 0.14
C MET A 25 20.39 -2.55 1.40
N LEU A 26 20.41 -3.88 1.27
CA LEU A 26 20.40 -4.82 2.39
C LEU A 26 21.77 -4.94 3.06
N ALA A 27 22.85 -4.96 2.28
CA ALA A 27 24.23 -5.11 2.76
C ALA A 27 24.72 -3.93 3.61
N THR A 28 24.08 -2.76 3.51
CA THR A 28 24.37 -1.58 4.34
C THR A 28 23.65 -1.58 5.69
N ARG A 29 22.75 -2.53 5.97
CA ARG A 29 22.02 -2.59 7.25
C ARG A 29 22.62 -3.64 8.17
N GLU A 30 23.16 -3.17 9.29
CA GLU A 30 23.52 -4.04 10.41
C GLU A 30 22.34 -4.92 10.82
N LEU A 31 22.64 -6.17 11.19
CA LEU A 31 21.68 -7.11 11.74
C LEU A 31 21.07 -6.47 13.01
N ILE A 32 19.83 -5.98 12.90
CA ILE A 32 19.15 -5.32 14.02
C ILE A 32 18.74 -6.40 15.04
N SER A 33 19.66 -6.76 15.94
CA SER A 33 19.33 -7.51 17.14
C SER A 33 18.77 -6.56 18.18
N ARG A 34 17.44 -6.43 18.24
CA ARG A 34 16.76 -5.65 19.28
C ARG A 34 16.15 -6.58 20.32
N LYS A 35 16.41 -6.27 21.59
CA LYS A 35 15.87 -6.99 22.74
C LYS A 35 14.35 -6.80 22.75
N LEU A 36 13.59 -7.90 22.66
CA LEU A 36 12.13 -7.86 22.72
C LEU A 36 11.70 -7.34 24.11
N ASN A 37 11.01 -6.19 24.15
CA ASN A 37 10.48 -5.64 25.40
C ASN A 37 9.22 -6.41 25.81
N LEU A 38 9.43 -7.41 26.66
CA LEU A 38 8.41 -8.31 27.18
C LEU A 38 7.48 -7.56 28.15
N GLY A 39 6.46 -6.85 27.63
CA GLY A 39 5.48 -6.15 28.47
C GLY A 39 4.51 -5.23 27.73
N GLN A 40 4.85 -4.81 26.50
CA GLN A 40 3.98 -3.96 25.67
C GLN A 40 3.09 -4.75 24.71
N TYR A 41 3.08 -6.08 24.80
CA TYR A 41 2.73 -6.92 23.67
C TYR A 41 1.36 -7.58 23.77
N LYS A 42 0.55 -7.43 22.71
CA LYS A 42 -0.81 -7.98 22.61
C LYS A 42 -1.11 -8.75 21.31
N GLY A 43 -0.09 -9.27 20.60
CA GLY A 43 -0.27 -9.96 19.30
C GLY A 43 0.37 -11.36 19.20
N PRO A 44 0.29 -12.05 18.05
CA PRO A 44 1.06 -13.27 17.77
C PRO A 44 2.45 -12.96 17.21
N ILE A 45 3.53 -13.54 17.79
CA ILE A 45 4.95 -13.16 17.53
C ILE A 45 5.29 -13.07 16.03
N GLN A 46 4.66 -13.92 15.21
CA GLN A 46 4.78 -13.94 13.75
C GLN A 46 4.45 -12.60 13.09
N TYR A 47 3.47 -11.84 13.62
CA TYR A 47 3.07 -10.54 13.10
C TYR A 47 4.15 -9.46 13.34
N MET A 48 4.85 -9.48 14.49
CA MET A 48 5.97 -8.57 14.74
C MET A 48 7.14 -8.85 13.81
N VAL A 49 7.53 -10.11 13.66
CA VAL A 49 8.63 -10.49 12.76
C VAL A 49 8.31 -10.06 11.33
N TRP A 50 7.07 -10.25 10.87
CA TRP A 50 6.60 -9.74 9.58
C TRP A 50 6.67 -8.21 9.46
N ARG A 51 6.20 -7.47 10.48
CA ARG A 51 6.26 -5.99 10.51
C ARG A 51 7.68 -5.44 10.53
N GLU A 52 8.58 -6.11 11.24
CA GLU A 52 10.01 -5.74 11.27
C GLU A 52 10.67 -6.03 9.91
N MET A 53 10.29 -7.14 9.26
CA MET A 53 10.70 -7.43 7.89
C MET A 53 10.14 -6.41 6.91
N GLN A 54 8.94 -5.88 7.15
CA GLN A 54 8.28 -4.90 6.28
C GLN A 54 9.15 -3.66 6.05
N ASP A 55 9.77 -3.10 7.10
CA ASP A 55 10.67 -1.93 7.03
C ASP A 55 11.94 -2.18 6.20
N THR A 56 12.29 -3.45 6.01
CA THR A 56 13.42 -3.91 5.20
C THR A 56 12.99 -4.24 3.76
N LEU A 57 11.75 -4.68 3.57
CA LEU A 57 11.10 -4.89 2.28
C LEU A 57 10.49 -3.60 1.69
N CYS A 58 10.46 -2.52 2.48
CA CYS A 58 9.78 -1.24 2.21
C CYS A 58 10.29 -0.40 1.02
N PRO A 59 11.38 -0.70 0.29
CA PRO A 59 11.54 -0.12 -1.04
C PRO A 59 10.50 -0.63 -2.05
N GLY A 60 9.85 -1.78 -1.79
CA GLY A 60 8.98 -2.48 -2.75
C GLY A 60 7.47 -2.43 -2.49
N LEU A 61 7.02 -1.93 -1.33
CA LEU A 61 5.58 -1.82 -1.03
C LEU A 61 5.05 -0.47 -1.53
N SER A 62 4.36 -0.50 -2.67
CA SER A 62 3.66 0.67 -3.19
C SER A 62 2.57 1.10 -2.19
N PRO A 63 2.56 2.37 -1.72
CA PRO A 63 1.50 2.85 -0.85
C PRO A 63 0.15 2.78 -1.56
N LEU A 64 -0.88 2.30 -0.85
CA LEU A 64 -2.26 2.31 -1.34
C LEU A 64 -2.79 3.76 -1.30
N THR A 65 -3.28 4.24 -2.43
CA THR A 65 -3.97 5.52 -2.53
C THR A 65 -5.43 5.30 -2.92
N LEU A 66 -6.29 6.24 -2.57
CA LEU A 66 -7.73 6.21 -2.80
C LEU A 66 -8.10 6.98 -4.07
N ASP A 67 -9.04 6.49 -4.86
CA ASP A 67 -9.47 7.14 -6.09
C ASP A 67 -10.58 8.18 -5.84
N PRO A 68 -10.32 9.49 -6.06
CA PRO A 68 -11.32 10.53 -5.89
C PRO A 68 -12.53 10.42 -6.84
N LYS A 69 -12.39 9.77 -7.99
CA LYS A 69 -13.50 9.57 -8.94
C LYS A 69 -14.56 8.64 -8.39
N THR A 70 -14.12 7.62 -7.65
CA THR A 70 -15.02 6.63 -7.04
C THR A 70 -15.66 7.13 -5.75
N ALA A 71 -15.06 8.12 -5.10
CA ALA A 71 -15.44 8.54 -3.76
C ALA A 71 -16.87 9.11 -3.70
N HIS A 72 -17.64 8.61 -2.74
CA HIS A 72 -18.96 9.14 -2.44
C HIS A 72 -18.90 10.64 -2.08
N PRO A 73 -19.87 11.48 -2.50
CA PRO A 73 -19.78 12.94 -2.31
C PRO A 73 -19.73 13.45 -0.85
N ASN A 74 -20.09 12.60 0.13
CA ASN A 74 -19.91 12.89 1.56
C ASN A 74 -18.49 12.59 2.08
N LEU A 75 -17.61 12.00 1.27
CA LEU A 75 -16.25 11.66 1.67
C LEU A 75 -15.28 12.79 1.28
N VAL A 76 -14.35 13.06 2.19
CA VAL A 76 -13.28 14.03 2.01
C VAL A 76 -11.95 13.29 2.09
N LEU A 77 -11.18 13.34 1.01
CA LEU A 77 -9.86 12.75 0.92
C LEU A 77 -8.77 13.77 1.29
N SER A 78 -7.68 13.29 1.88
CA SER A 78 -6.46 14.08 2.06
C SER A 78 -5.79 14.35 0.71
N LYS A 79 -4.90 15.36 0.65
CA LYS A 79 -4.12 15.68 -0.55
C LYS A 79 -3.28 14.49 -1.04
N SER A 80 -2.78 13.67 -0.12
CA SER A 80 -2.01 12.46 -0.42
C SER A 80 -2.89 11.27 -0.84
N GLN A 81 -4.22 11.38 -0.75
CA GLN A 81 -5.17 10.30 -1.04
C GLN A 81 -4.96 9.03 -0.19
N THR A 82 -4.30 9.15 0.96
CA THR A 82 -4.06 8.04 1.89
C THR A 82 -4.99 8.08 3.09
N SER A 83 -5.90 9.05 3.16
CA SER A 83 -6.79 9.23 4.29
C SER A 83 -8.15 9.74 3.83
N VAL A 84 -9.20 9.34 4.53
CA VAL A 84 -10.58 9.65 4.18
C VAL A 84 -11.44 9.86 5.42
N TRP A 85 -12.25 10.92 5.39
CA TRP A 85 -13.17 11.26 6.47
C TRP A 85 -14.56 11.55 5.92
N HIS A 86 -15.59 11.35 6.74
CA HIS A 86 -16.94 11.81 6.43
C HIS A 86 -17.00 13.34 6.64
N GLY A 87 -17.42 14.07 5.62
CA GLY A 87 -17.70 15.50 5.70
C GLY A 87 -19.14 15.76 6.12
N ASP A 88 -19.39 16.93 6.70
CA ASP A 88 -20.74 17.32 7.14
C ASP A 88 -21.64 17.74 5.99
N ILE A 89 -21.04 18.16 4.87
CA ILE A 89 -21.73 18.68 3.69
C ILE A 89 -21.47 17.74 2.50
N LYS A 90 -22.55 17.28 1.87
CA LYS A 90 -22.50 16.57 0.60
C LYS A 90 -21.95 17.51 -0.48
N LYS A 91 -20.81 17.17 -1.07
CA LYS A 91 -20.24 17.98 -2.16
C LYS A 91 -21.06 17.84 -3.44
N VAL A 92 -21.19 18.93 -4.18
CA VAL A 92 -21.67 18.87 -5.57
C VAL A 92 -20.52 18.38 -6.43
N MET A 93 -20.73 17.26 -7.11
CA MET A 93 -19.73 16.57 -7.94
C MET A 93 -20.35 16.29 -9.31
N PRO A 94 -19.54 16.20 -10.37
CA PRO A 94 -19.99 15.66 -11.65
C PRO A 94 -20.57 14.26 -11.50
N ASP A 95 -21.53 13.92 -12.36
CA ASP A 95 -22.10 12.58 -12.43
C ASP A 95 -21.13 11.65 -13.16
N ASP A 96 -20.18 11.10 -12.41
CA ASP A 96 -19.20 10.14 -12.91
C ASP A 96 -19.73 8.71 -12.70
N PRO A 97 -19.76 7.86 -13.74
CA PRO A 97 -20.32 6.51 -13.64
C PRO A 97 -19.55 5.60 -12.67
N GLU A 98 -18.31 5.94 -12.34
CA GLU A 98 -17.47 5.21 -11.39
C GLU A 98 -17.75 5.61 -9.92
N ARG A 99 -18.53 6.67 -9.70
CA ARG A 99 -18.75 7.26 -8.38
C ARG A 99 -19.82 6.51 -7.60
N PHE A 100 -19.52 6.21 -6.34
CA PHE A 100 -20.55 5.75 -5.43
C PHE A 100 -21.53 6.88 -5.09
N ASP A 101 -22.82 6.64 -5.31
CA ASP A 101 -23.91 7.59 -5.05
C ASP A 101 -24.83 7.16 -3.89
N SER A 102 -24.94 5.84 -3.69
CA SER A 102 -25.81 5.16 -2.74
C SER A 102 -25.06 4.65 -1.52
N SER A 103 -23.82 4.20 -1.71
CA SER A 103 -22.94 3.69 -0.65
C SER A 103 -21.90 4.73 -0.26
N VAL A 104 -21.68 4.96 1.04
CA VAL A 104 -20.64 5.86 1.53
C VAL A 104 -19.28 5.14 1.49
N ALA A 105 -18.72 5.01 0.29
CA ALA A 105 -17.51 4.24 0.01
C ALA A 105 -16.55 4.98 -0.95
N VAL A 106 -15.34 4.46 -1.04
CA VAL A 106 -14.29 4.89 -1.99
C VAL A 106 -13.38 3.68 -2.28
N LEU A 107 -12.90 3.55 -3.52
CA LEU A 107 -11.98 2.48 -3.91
C LEU A 107 -10.52 2.92 -3.79
N GLY A 108 -9.63 1.93 -3.74
CA GLY A 108 -8.21 2.15 -4.04
C GLY A 108 -8.03 2.51 -5.52
N SER A 109 -7.03 3.32 -5.81
CA SER A 109 -6.67 3.78 -7.16
C SER A 109 -6.17 2.67 -8.09
N ARG A 110 -5.72 1.55 -7.51
CA ARG A 110 -5.18 0.41 -8.25
C ARG A 110 -5.94 -0.86 -7.90
N GLY A 111 -6.48 -1.50 -8.92
CA GLY A 111 -7.02 -2.84 -8.83
C GLY A 111 -5.92 -3.90 -8.87
N PHE A 112 -6.19 -5.06 -8.27
CA PHE A 112 -5.28 -6.21 -8.23
C PHE A 112 -5.98 -7.43 -8.83
N THR A 113 -5.33 -8.10 -9.79
CA THR A 113 -5.89 -9.28 -10.49
C THR A 113 -5.18 -10.58 -10.14
N SER A 114 -4.00 -10.50 -9.53
CA SER A 114 -3.18 -11.67 -9.15
C SER A 114 -2.21 -11.30 -8.03
N GLY A 115 -1.68 -12.30 -7.32
CA GLY A 115 -0.69 -12.11 -6.25
C GLY A 115 -1.29 -12.01 -4.85
N LYS A 116 -0.46 -11.63 -3.87
CA LYS A 116 -0.86 -11.42 -2.48
C LYS A 116 -0.56 -9.98 -2.10
N TRP A 117 -1.56 -9.31 -1.54
CA TRP A 117 -1.50 -7.88 -1.21
C TRP A 117 -1.94 -7.69 0.23
N TYR A 118 -1.34 -6.71 0.88
CA TYR A 118 -1.60 -6.37 2.26
C TYR A 118 -1.56 -4.86 2.44
N TRP A 119 -2.48 -4.32 3.22
CA TRP A 119 -2.48 -2.93 3.65
C TRP A 119 -3.01 -2.84 5.08
N GLU A 120 -2.56 -1.81 5.79
CA GLU A 120 -3.05 -1.46 7.12
C GLU A 120 -3.92 -0.21 7.01
N VAL A 121 -5.00 -0.16 7.79
CA VAL A 121 -5.88 1.01 7.89
C VAL A 121 -5.91 1.45 9.34
N GLU A 122 -5.49 2.69 9.58
CA GLU A 122 -5.64 3.31 10.89
C GLU A 122 -7.07 3.87 11.05
N VAL A 123 -7.85 3.24 11.92
CA VAL A 123 -9.24 3.65 12.20
C VAL A 123 -9.37 4.52 13.45
N ALA A 124 -8.29 4.65 14.22
CA ALA A 124 -8.23 5.41 15.47
C ALA A 124 -9.44 5.14 16.39
N LYS A 125 -10.19 6.18 16.77
CA LYS A 125 -11.38 6.11 17.65
C LYS A 125 -12.71 6.15 16.88
N LYS A 126 -12.73 5.80 15.59
CA LYS A 126 -13.94 5.82 14.77
C LYS A 126 -14.95 4.79 15.28
N THR A 127 -16.20 5.21 15.44
CA THR A 127 -17.31 4.35 15.89
C THR A 127 -17.94 3.53 14.76
N LYS A 128 -17.66 3.88 13.49
CA LYS A 128 -18.14 3.16 12.30
C LYS A 128 -17.11 3.25 11.17
N TRP A 129 -16.78 2.10 10.60
CA TRP A 129 -15.93 1.90 9.42
C TRP A 129 -16.17 0.48 8.88
N THR A 130 -15.92 0.23 7.60
CA THR A 130 -16.10 -1.09 6.96
C THR A 130 -15.17 -1.21 5.76
#